data_AF-A0A4R1HS17-F1
#
_entry.id   AF-A0A4R1HS17-F1
#
_cell.length_a   1.000
_cell.length_b   1.000
_cell.length_c   1.000
_cell.angle_alpha   90.00
_cell.angle_beta   90.00
_cell.angle_gamma   90.00
#
_symmetry.space_group_name_H-M   'P 1'
#
loop_
_entity.id
_entity.type
_entity.pdbx_description
1 polymer ?
#
loop_
_entity_poly.entity_id
_entity_poly.type
_entity_poly.pdbx_seq_one_letter_code
_entity_poly.pdbx_strand_id
1 'polypeptide(L)'
;MLPALFPAVLTALAAIAGVVIGRFWETRSEIGRHKRDRRVAAYENVCGHYFEIRERIRKLSTTVPSSVESYSARTEVLEMGAKWNKAVATVWLHSTADVCRSLGELDHRLTESVHRALDRRYSWDEWRVERQFAEEGLEAFLEAVRVELRRPPVPVRLRTFSVEDLESRIRDEQARR
;
A
#
# COMPACT_ATOMS: atom_id res chain seq x y z
N MET A 1 -49.63 -49.24 5.00
CA MET A 1 -48.16 -49.11 4.80
C MET A 1 -47.73 -47.90 3.95
N LEU A 2 -48.58 -46.87 3.77
CA LEU A 2 -48.22 -45.62 3.07
C LEU A 2 -47.76 -44.41 3.94
N PRO A 3 -47.90 -44.33 5.28
CA PRO A 3 -47.62 -43.09 6.02
C PRO A 3 -46.12 -42.80 6.24
N ALA A 4 -45.22 -43.76 6.00
CA ALA A 4 -43.78 -43.59 6.23
C ALA A 4 -42.99 -43.03 5.04
N LEU A 5 -43.55 -43.04 3.82
CA LEU A 5 -42.87 -42.56 2.61
C LEU A 5 -42.78 -41.03 2.55
N PHE A 6 -43.84 -40.33 2.97
CA PHE A 6 -43.88 -38.88 2.97
C PHE A 6 -42.80 -38.21 3.86
N PRO A 7 -42.62 -38.59 5.15
CA PRO A 7 -41.57 -38.01 5.98
C PRO A 7 -40.16 -38.36 5.47
N ALA A 8 -39.96 -39.53 4.86
CA ALA A 8 -38.68 -39.90 4.26
C ALA A 8 -38.31 -39.00 3.07
N VAL A 9 -39.27 -38.72 2.17
CA VAL A 9 -39.06 -37.80 1.04
C VAL A 9 -38.78 -36.38 1.52
N LEU A 10 -39.53 -35.89 2.51
CA LEU A 10 -39.26 -34.57 3.08
C LEU A 10 -37.88 -34.47 3.72
N THR A 11 -37.45 -35.51 4.44
CA THR A 11 -36.12 -35.57 5.05
C THR A 11 -35.02 -35.57 3.98
N ALA A 12 -35.19 -36.35 2.91
CA ALA A 12 -34.25 -36.38 1.80
C ALA A 12 -34.17 -35.02 1.08
N LEU A 13 -35.30 -34.36 0.82
CA LEU A 13 -35.34 -33.03 0.22
C LEU A 13 -34.69 -31.97 1.12
N ALA A 14 -34.96 -32.02 2.42
CA ALA A 14 -34.33 -31.13 3.41
C ALA A 14 -32.81 -31.33 3.47
N ALA A 15 -32.34 -32.58 3.44
CA ALA A 15 -30.92 -32.90 3.40
C ALA A 15 -30.24 -32.36 2.13
N ILE A 16 -30.86 -32.55 0.96
CA ILE A 16 -30.36 -32.02 -0.31
C ILE A 16 -30.33 -30.49 -0.29
N ALA A 17 -31.42 -29.84 0.16
CA ALA A 17 -31.48 -28.39 0.27
C ALA A 17 -30.41 -27.84 1.22
N GLY A 18 -30.19 -28.49 2.36
CA GLY A 18 -29.14 -28.13 3.30
C GLY A 18 -27.74 -28.19 2.68
N VAL A 19 -27.43 -29.24 1.93
CA VAL A 19 -26.14 -29.36 1.22
C VAL A 19 -25.98 -28.25 0.18
N VAL A 20 -27.00 -28.00 -0.64
CA VAL A 20 -26.94 -26.97 -1.69
C VAL A 20 -26.73 -25.57 -1.09
N ILE A 21 -27.47 -25.23 -0.04
CA ILE A 21 -27.33 -23.94 0.66
C ILE A 21 -25.93 -23.83 1.29
N GLY A 22 -25.44 -24.90 1.91
CA GLY A 22 -24.10 -24.96 2.50
C GLY A 22 -23.01 -24.68 1.47
N ARG A 23 -23.03 -25.37 0.31
CA ARG A 23 -22.03 -25.16 -0.75
C ARG A 23 -22.11 -23.77 -1.37
N PHE A 24 -23.32 -23.23 -1.54
CA PHE A 24 -23.51 -21.87 -2.03
C PHE A 24 -22.90 -20.84 -1.07
N TRP A 25 -23.11 -21.00 0.24
CA TRP A 25 -22.54 -20.11 1.25
C TRP A 25 -21.00 -20.20 1.28
N GLU A 26 -20.46 -21.41 1.24
CA GLU A 26 -19.01 -21.67 1.18
C GLU A 26 -18.38 -20.98 -0.03
N THR A 27 -18.92 -21.20 -1.23
CA THR A 27 -18.46 -20.59 -2.48
C THR A 27 -18.48 -19.06 -2.41
N ARG A 28 -19.58 -18.49 -1.89
CA ARG A 28 -19.72 -17.04 -1.73
C ARG A 28 -18.67 -16.49 -0.75
N SER A 29 -18.43 -17.18 0.35
CA SER A 29 -17.44 -16.77 1.35
C SER A 29 -16.02 -16.83 0.80
N GLU A 30 -15.70 -17.86 0.01
CA GLU A 30 -14.39 -18.05 -0.60
C GLU A 30 -14.08 -16.99 -1.65
N ILE A 31 -15.05 -16.68 -2.53
CA ILE A 31 -14.91 -15.58 -3.50
C ILE A 31 -14.67 -14.25 -2.78
N GLY A 32 -15.40 -14.00 -1.69
CA GLY A 32 -15.22 -12.80 -0.87
C GLY A 32 -13.83 -12.70 -0.26
N ARG A 33 -13.34 -13.80 0.32
CA ARG A 33 -11.97 -13.92 0.86
C ARG A 33 -10.93 -13.66 -0.22
N HIS A 34 -11.04 -14.34 -1.37
CA HIS A 34 -10.09 -14.21 -2.47
C HIS A 34 -9.99 -12.79 -3.02
N LYS A 35 -11.13 -12.10 -3.17
CA LYS A 35 -11.16 -10.68 -3.58
C LYS A 35 -10.48 -9.77 -2.54
N ARG A 36 -10.70 -10.02 -1.25
CA ARG A 36 -10.05 -9.25 -0.18
C ARG A 36 -8.55 -9.48 -0.18
N ASP A 37 -8.11 -10.73 -0.27
CA ASP A 37 -6.69 -11.08 -0.18
C ASP A 37 -5.91 -10.53 -1.39
N ARG A 38 -6.49 -10.55 -2.59
CA ARG A 38 -5.93 -9.89 -3.78
C ARG A 38 -5.75 -8.38 -3.60
N ARG A 39 -6.73 -7.68 -2.99
CA ARG A 39 -6.64 -6.25 -2.70
C ARG A 39 -5.52 -5.95 -1.70
N VAL A 40 -5.46 -6.72 -0.61
CA VAL A 40 -4.41 -6.58 0.40
C VAL A 40 -3.02 -6.74 -0.23
N ALA A 41 -2.82 -7.79 -1.04
CA ALA A 41 -1.55 -8.00 -1.74
C ALA A 41 -1.20 -6.84 -2.69
N ALA A 42 -2.19 -6.26 -3.38
CA ALA A 42 -1.98 -5.08 -4.23
C ALA A 42 -1.52 -3.86 -3.42
N TYR A 43 -2.15 -3.61 -2.26
CA TYR A 43 -1.77 -2.50 -1.38
C TYR A 43 -0.38 -2.68 -0.76
N GLU A 44 -0.05 -3.91 -0.35
CA GLU A 44 1.28 -4.25 0.16
C GLU A 44 2.37 -3.99 -0.90
N ASN A 45 2.11 -4.36 -2.15
CA ASN A 45 3.04 -4.09 -3.25
C ASN A 45 3.25 -2.58 -3.49
N VAL A 46 2.18 -1.78 -3.44
CA VAL A 46 2.29 -0.31 -3.52
C VAL A 46 3.16 0.23 -2.38
N CYS A 47 2.91 -0.20 -1.14
CA CYS A 47 3.68 0.26 0.01
C CYS A 47 5.16 -0.14 -0.10
N GLY A 48 5.45 -1.38 -0.50
CA GLY A 48 6.81 -1.85 -0.73
C GLY A 48 7.55 -1.03 -1.79
N HIS A 49 6.91 -0.84 -2.95
CA HIS A 49 7.50 -0.06 -4.04
C HIS A 49 7.61 1.43 -3.75
N TYR A 50 6.74 2.00 -2.92
CA TYR A 50 6.88 3.37 -2.43
C TYR A 50 8.21 3.57 -1.70
N PHE A 51 8.55 2.68 -0.77
CA PHE A 51 9.79 2.83 -0.01
C PHE A 51 11.03 2.65 -0.89
N GLU A 52 10.97 1.72 -1.86
CA GLU A 52 12.03 1.54 -2.85
C GLU A 52 12.21 2.78 -3.75
N ILE A 53 11.13 3.32 -4.32
CA ILE A 53 11.22 4.48 -5.21
C ILE A 53 11.65 5.73 -4.45
N ARG A 54 11.15 5.95 -3.23
CA ARG A 54 11.57 7.05 -2.35
C ARG A 54 13.07 7.02 -2.11
N GLU A 55 13.65 5.85 -1.85
CA GLU A 55 15.08 5.71 -1.61
C GLU A 55 15.91 5.98 -2.87
N ARG A 56 15.41 5.60 -4.06
CA ARG A 56 16.08 5.92 -5.33
C ARG A 56 15.99 7.41 -5.66
N ILE A 57 14.84 8.04 -5.40
CA ILE A 57 14.69 9.50 -5.52
C ILE A 57 15.65 10.20 -4.56
N ARG A 58 15.79 9.72 -3.32
CA ARG A 58 16.78 10.25 -2.37
C ARG A 58 18.18 10.21 -2.96
N LYS A 59 18.63 9.05 -3.45
CA LYS A 59 19.96 8.92 -4.08
C LYS A 59 20.12 9.93 -5.21
N LEU A 60 19.17 9.99 -6.14
CA LEU A 60 19.15 10.94 -7.23
C LEU A 60 19.27 12.39 -6.73
N SER A 61 18.45 12.77 -5.75
CA SER A 61 18.39 14.12 -5.18
C SER A 61 19.70 14.56 -4.51
N THR A 62 20.54 13.62 -4.05
CA THR A 62 21.82 13.92 -3.39
C THR A 62 23.00 14.04 -4.37
N THR A 63 22.81 13.64 -5.63
CA THR A 63 23.83 13.75 -6.68
C THR A 63 23.87 15.14 -7.30
N VAL A 64 25.01 15.49 -7.92
CA VAL A 64 25.11 16.75 -8.69
C VAL A 64 24.32 16.60 -9.99
N PRO A 65 23.38 17.53 -10.31
CA PRO A 65 22.61 17.47 -11.55
C PRO A 65 23.50 17.37 -12.80
N SER A 66 23.05 16.60 -13.79
CA SER A 66 23.76 16.38 -15.06
C SER A 66 25.12 15.68 -14.95
N SER A 67 25.49 15.16 -13.78
CA SER A 67 26.67 14.30 -13.63
C SER A 67 26.43 12.87 -14.15
N VAL A 68 27.51 12.11 -14.38
CA VAL A 68 27.43 10.67 -14.71
C VAL A 68 26.71 9.89 -13.60
N GLU A 69 26.97 10.24 -12.34
CA GLU A 69 26.31 9.63 -11.18
C GLU A 69 24.81 9.92 -11.17
N SER A 70 24.41 11.16 -11.47
CA SER A 70 22.99 11.55 -11.60
C SER A 70 22.30 10.80 -12.74
N TYR A 71 22.98 10.56 -13.87
CA TYR A 71 22.43 9.75 -14.96
C TYR A 71 22.18 8.28 -14.55
N SER A 72 23.12 7.68 -13.80
CA SER A 72 22.94 6.34 -13.23
C SER A 72 21.76 6.30 -12.26
N ALA A 73 21.71 7.24 -11.31
CA ALA A 73 20.63 7.33 -10.33
C ALA A 73 19.26 7.57 -11.00
N ARG A 74 19.21 8.39 -12.06
CA ARG A 74 18.00 8.59 -12.87
C ARG A 74 17.54 7.29 -13.52
N THR A 75 18.47 6.50 -14.05
CA THR A 75 18.16 5.20 -14.65
C THR A 75 17.53 4.26 -13.62
N GLU A 76 18.09 4.18 -12.41
CA GLU A 76 17.51 3.38 -11.31
C GLU A 76 16.09 3.81 -10.94
N VAL A 77 15.80 5.12 -10.95
CA VAL A 77 14.45 5.67 -10.72
C VAL A 77 13.50 5.26 -11.84
N LEU A 78 13.91 5.38 -13.11
CA LEU A 78 13.07 4.99 -14.26
C LEU A 78 12.76 3.49 -14.27
N GLU A 79 13.74 2.64 -13.97
CA GLU A 79 13.53 1.20 -13.81
C GLU A 79 12.54 0.89 -12.68
N MET A 80 12.58 1.67 -11.59
CA MET A 80 11.61 1.54 -10.51
C MET A 80 10.21 1.98 -10.95
N GLY A 81 10.13 3.00 -11.79
CA GLY A 81 8.88 3.52 -12.36
C GLY A 81 8.06 2.42 -13.04
N ALA A 82 8.71 1.48 -13.75
CA ALA A 82 7.99 0.36 -14.36
C ALA A 82 7.32 -0.57 -13.33
N LYS A 83 8.00 -0.87 -12.22
CA LYS A 83 7.45 -1.68 -11.12
C LYS A 83 6.34 -0.93 -10.38
N TRP A 84 6.54 0.36 -10.13
CA TRP A 84 5.55 1.25 -9.54
C TRP A 84 4.26 1.30 -10.38
N ASN A 85 4.38 1.56 -11.69
CA ASN A 85 3.24 1.61 -12.61
C ASN A 85 2.46 0.29 -12.64
N LYS A 86 3.15 -0.86 -12.57
CA LYS A 86 2.51 -2.17 -12.45
C LYS A 86 1.69 -2.30 -11.16
N ALA A 87 2.22 -1.84 -10.02
CA ALA A 87 1.49 -1.86 -8.76
C ALA A 87 0.27 -0.92 -8.77
N VAL A 88 0.42 0.29 -9.33
CA VAL A 88 -0.68 1.24 -9.53
C VAL A 88 -1.80 0.63 -10.37
N ALA A 89 -1.48 0.06 -11.52
CA ALA A 89 -2.46 -0.61 -12.38
C ALA A 89 -3.16 -1.77 -11.66
N THR A 90 -2.44 -2.53 -10.83
CA THR A 90 -3.02 -3.63 -10.04
C THR A 90 -4.05 -3.12 -9.04
N VAL A 91 -3.79 -1.97 -8.38
CA VAL A 91 -4.76 -1.33 -7.48
C VAL A 91 -5.99 -0.86 -8.25
N TRP A 92 -5.82 -0.22 -9.41
CA TRP A 92 -6.93 0.25 -10.24
C TRP A 92 -7.87 -0.88 -10.69
N LEU A 93 -7.35 -2.08 -10.94
CA LEU A 93 -8.16 -3.24 -11.33
C LEU A 93 -9.00 -3.85 -10.21
N HIS A 94 -8.63 -3.60 -8.95
CA HIS A 94 -9.15 -4.38 -7.83
C HIS A 94 -9.80 -3.54 -6.71
N SER A 95 -9.65 -2.23 -6.72
CA SER A 95 -9.97 -1.37 -5.58
C SER A 95 -11.15 -0.42 -5.84
N THR A 96 -11.57 0.26 -4.80
CA THR A 96 -12.61 1.30 -4.89
C THR A 96 -12.09 2.58 -5.53
N ALA A 97 -13.01 3.41 -6.02
CA ALA A 97 -12.67 4.70 -6.63
C ALA A 97 -11.91 5.64 -5.67
N ASP A 98 -12.22 5.62 -4.37
CA ASP A 98 -11.55 6.47 -3.38
C ASP A 98 -10.09 6.06 -3.17
N VAL A 99 -9.81 4.75 -3.08
CA VAL A 99 -8.44 4.25 -3.03
C VAL A 99 -7.68 4.61 -4.31
N CYS A 100 -8.29 4.41 -5.48
CA CYS A 100 -7.68 4.79 -6.75
C CYS A 100 -7.37 6.29 -6.84
N ARG A 101 -8.25 7.16 -6.33
CA ARG A 101 -8.05 8.61 -6.28
C ARG A 101 -6.89 8.98 -5.38
N SER A 102 -6.85 8.46 -4.16
CA SER A 102 -5.75 8.71 -3.21
C SER A 102 -4.41 8.20 -3.74
N LEU A 103 -4.40 7.06 -4.45
CA LEU A 103 -3.18 6.54 -5.09
C LEU A 103 -2.73 7.42 -6.26
N GLY A 104 -3.65 7.95 -7.06
CA GLY A 104 -3.32 8.88 -8.14
C GLY A 104 -2.68 10.17 -7.60
N GLU A 105 -3.16 10.67 -6.47
CA GLU A 105 -2.53 11.80 -5.78
C GLU A 105 -1.10 11.45 -5.32
N LEU A 106 -0.90 10.29 -4.67
CA LEU A 106 0.44 9.82 -4.30
C LEU A 106 1.38 9.69 -5.51
N ASP A 107 0.91 9.12 -6.61
CA ASP A 107 1.66 8.97 -7.86
C ASP A 107 2.09 10.32 -8.44
N HIS A 108 1.18 11.30 -8.44
CA HIS A 108 1.48 12.66 -8.85
C HIS A 108 2.57 13.29 -7.97
N ARG A 109 2.47 13.19 -6.64
CA ARG A 109 3.47 13.74 -5.71
C ARG A 109 4.84 13.10 -5.84
N LEU A 110 4.89 11.78 -6.09
CA LEU A 110 6.15 11.09 -6.39
C LEU A 110 6.75 11.58 -7.71
N THR A 111 5.93 11.76 -8.73
CA THR A 111 6.37 12.30 -10.02
C THR A 111 6.95 13.71 -9.87
N GLU A 112 6.30 14.57 -9.10
CA GLU A 112 6.84 15.90 -8.77
C GLU A 112 8.16 15.81 -8.02
N SER A 113 8.27 14.89 -7.05
CA SER A 113 9.51 14.68 -6.29
C SER A 113 10.68 14.27 -7.21
N VAL A 114 10.41 13.42 -8.21
CA VAL A 114 11.39 13.04 -9.24
C VAL A 114 11.81 14.26 -10.06
N HIS A 115 10.85 15.06 -10.54
CA HIS A 115 11.16 16.26 -11.31
C HIS A 115 12.03 17.24 -10.52
N ARG A 116 11.65 17.55 -9.28
CA ARG A 116 12.43 18.46 -8.42
C ARG A 116 13.83 17.88 -8.10
N ALA A 117 13.97 16.56 -7.98
CA ALA A 117 15.25 15.90 -7.76
C ALA A 117 16.17 15.92 -9.00
N LEU A 118 15.62 16.11 -10.20
CA LEU A 118 16.42 16.30 -11.42
C LEU A 118 16.96 17.72 -11.53
N ASP A 119 16.24 18.71 -11.01
CA ASP A 119 16.56 20.13 -11.19
C ASP A 119 17.58 20.66 -10.16
N ARG A 120 17.61 20.08 -8.94
CA ARG A 120 18.51 20.54 -7.87
C ARG A 120 19.05 19.41 -7.02
N ARG A 121 20.22 19.66 -6.45
CA ARG A 121 20.80 18.84 -5.40
C ARG A 121 20.24 19.25 -4.04
N TYR A 122 19.84 18.28 -3.25
CA TYR A 122 19.36 18.45 -1.88
C TYR A 122 20.47 18.10 -0.88
N SER A 123 20.57 18.88 0.17
CA SER A 123 21.14 18.43 1.44
C SER A 123 20.23 17.38 2.10
N TRP A 124 20.73 16.71 3.13
CA TRP A 124 19.95 15.73 3.87
C TRP A 124 18.69 16.35 4.51
N ASP A 125 18.82 17.53 5.11
CA ASP A 125 17.69 18.18 5.80
C ASP A 125 16.65 18.70 4.82
N GLU A 126 17.07 19.25 3.68
CA GLU A 126 16.14 19.65 2.63
C GLU A 126 15.40 18.42 2.06
N TRP A 127 16.08 17.30 1.85
CA TRP A 127 15.44 16.05 1.42
C TRP A 127 14.42 15.56 2.46
N ARG A 128 14.70 15.70 3.75
CA ARG A 128 13.76 15.31 4.82
C ARG A 128 12.46 16.11 4.75
N VAL A 129 12.54 17.40 4.46
CA VAL A 129 11.37 18.27 4.28
C VAL A 129 10.65 17.90 2.98
N GLU A 130 11.40 17.74 1.89
CA GLU A 130 10.84 17.43 0.57
C GLU A 130 10.05 16.13 0.56
N ARG A 131 10.59 15.06 1.16
CA ARG A 131 9.93 13.74 1.17
C ARG A 131 8.61 13.74 1.93
N GLN A 132 8.41 14.68 2.87
CA GLN A 132 7.19 14.75 3.68
C GLN A 132 5.95 14.89 2.78
N PHE A 133 6.09 15.64 1.68
CA PHE A 133 5.01 15.82 0.72
C PHE A 133 4.49 14.49 0.14
N ALA A 134 5.40 13.58 -0.22
CA ALA A 134 5.05 12.24 -0.69
C ALA A 134 4.61 11.31 0.45
N GLU A 135 5.14 11.48 1.66
CA GLU A 135 4.70 10.72 2.85
C GLU A 135 3.25 11.01 3.22
N GLU A 136 2.82 12.28 3.17
CA GLU A 136 1.42 12.68 3.37
C GLU A 136 0.49 12.04 2.33
N GLY A 137 0.94 11.92 1.08
CA GLY A 137 0.20 11.20 0.03
C GLY A 137 0.03 9.71 0.35
N LEU A 138 1.08 9.08 0.90
CA LEU A 138 1.03 7.68 1.33
C LEU A 138 0.10 7.51 2.54
N GLU A 139 0.13 8.43 3.50
CA GLU A 139 -0.78 8.43 4.66
C GLU A 139 -2.24 8.49 4.23
N ALA A 140 -2.58 9.40 3.30
CA ALA A 140 -3.93 9.52 2.75
C ALA A 140 -4.36 8.25 1.99
N PHE A 141 -3.45 7.64 1.22
CA PHE A 141 -3.70 6.35 0.58
C PHE A 141 -3.96 5.22 1.59
N LEU A 142 -3.15 5.13 2.65
CA LEU A 142 -3.32 4.13 3.69
C LEU A 142 -4.64 4.32 4.45
N GLU A 143 -5.05 5.56 4.70
CA GLU A 143 -6.35 5.85 5.30
C GLU A 143 -7.51 5.37 4.41
N ALA A 144 -7.47 5.67 3.11
CA ALA A 144 -8.47 5.18 2.15
C ALA A 144 -8.53 3.64 2.11
N VAL A 145 -7.38 2.97 2.11
CA VAL A 145 -7.29 1.50 2.16
C VAL A 145 -7.93 0.95 3.43
N ARG A 146 -7.70 1.58 4.59
CA ARG A 146 -8.31 1.15 5.86
C ARG A 146 -9.83 1.24 5.82
N VAL A 147 -10.37 2.33 5.26
CA VAL A 147 -11.81 2.52 5.07
C VAL A 147 -12.37 1.42 4.15
N GLU A 148 -11.72 1.17 3.01
CA GLU A 148 -12.12 0.12 2.07
C GLU A 148 -12.13 -1.28 2.73
N LEU A 149 -11.15 -1.57 3.58
CA LEU A 149 -11.03 -2.83 4.32
C LEU A 149 -11.87 -2.88 5.61
N ARG A 150 -12.69 -1.85 5.88
CA ARG A 150 -13.52 -1.72 7.09
C ARG A 150 -12.70 -1.89 8.38
N ARG A 151 -11.48 -1.35 8.39
CA ARG A 151 -10.62 -1.32 9.57
C ARG A 151 -10.89 -0.04 10.37
N PRO A 152 -10.73 -0.08 11.71
CA PRO A 152 -10.89 1.12 12.52
C PRO A 152 -9.97 2.26 12.03
N PRO A 153 -10.38 3.53 12.15
CA PRO A 153 -9.47 4.63 11.87
C PRO A 153 -8.29 4.55 12.84
N VAL A 154 -7.08 4.65 12.30
CA VAL A 154 -5.85 4.83 13.07
C VAL A 154 -5.14 5.99 12.41
N PRO A 155 -4.80 7.07 13.15
CA PRO A 155 -4.04 8.16 12.58
C PRO A 155 -2.68 7.61 12.15
N VAL A 156 -2.50 7.45 10.84
CA VAL A 156 -1.22 7.02 10.28
C VAL A 156 -0.35 8.25 10.22
N ARG A 157 0.74 8.24 10.99
CA ARG A 157 1.81 9.23 10.86
C ARG A 157 3.13 8.51 10.68
N LEU A 158 3.73 8.66 9.52
CA LEU A 158 5.07 8.16 9.23
C LEU A 158 6.06 9.09 9.93
N ARG A 159 6.45 8.73 11.15
CA ARG A 159 7.45 9.49 11.90
C ARG A 159 8.80 9.36 11.23
N THR A 160 9.37 10.48 10.85
CA THR A 160 10.79 10.58 10.52
C THR A 160 11.53 11.01 11.78
N PHE A 161 12.31 10.09 12.37
CA PHE A 161 13.14 10.42 13.53
C PHE A 161 14.14 11.52 13.14
N SER A 162 14.21 12.60 13.93
CA SER A 162 15.34 13.52 13.82
C SER A 162 16.61 12.88 14.35
N VAL A 163 17.76 13.34 13.86
CA VAL A 163 19.06 13.00 14.46
C VAL A 163 19.05 13.47 15.92
N GLU A 164 18.46 14.63 16.25
CA GLU A 164 18.31 15.07 17.63
C GLU A 164 17.38 14.16 18.46
N ASP A 165 16.35 13.56 17.84
CA ASP A 165 15.48 12.58 18.51
C ASP A 165 16.23 11.28 18.80
N LEU A 166 17.16 10.89 17.93
CA LEU A 166 18.03 9.74 18.11
C LEU A 166 19.08 10.01 19.19
N GLU A 167 19.73 11.18 19.15
CA GLU A 167 20.72 11.59 20.14
C GLU A 167 20.12 11.82 21.53
N SER A 168 18.90 12.34 21.62
CA SER A 168 18.19 12.44 22.91
C SER A 168 17.86 11.06 23.47
N ARG A 169 17.39 10.12 22.64
CA ARG A 169 17.11 8.74 23.07
C ARG A 169 18.38 7.98 23.47
N ILE A 170 19.48 8.14 22.73
CA ILE A 170 20.76 7.53 23.09
C ILE A 170 21.26 8.08 24.43
N ARG A 171 21.16 9.40 24.66
CA ARG A 171 21.49 10.02 25.96
C ARG A 171 20.62 9.48 27.09
N ASP A 172 19.32 9.38 26.88
CA ASP A 172 18.37 8.84 27.87
C ASP A 172 18.64 7.38 28.19
N GLU A 173 19.07 6.59 27.22
CA GLU A 173 19.39 5.17 27.38
C GLU A 173 20.76 4.97 28.08
N GLN A 174 21.73 5.84 27.82
CA GLN A 174 23.00 5.88 28.54
C GLN A 174 22.84 6.32 29.99
N ALA A 175 21.94 7.27 30.29
CA ALA A 175 21.67 7.72 31.66
C ALA A 175 20.94 6.69 32.54
N ARG A 176 20.38 5.63 31.95
CA ARG A 176 19.70 4.53 32.65
C ARG A 176 20.60 3.33 32.95
N ARG A 177 21.83 3.32 32.44
CA ARG A 177 22.84 2.29 32.71
C ARG A 177 23.80 2.75 33.80
#